data_AF-A0A521YEE3-F1
#
_entry.id   AF-A0A521YEE3-F1
#
_cell.length_a   1.000
_cell.length_b   1.000
_cell.length_c   1.000
_cell.angle_alpha   90.00
_cell.angle_beta   90.00
_cell.angle_gamma   90.00
#
_symmetry.space_group_name_H-M   'P 1'
#
loop_
_entity.id
_entity.type
_entity.pdbx_description
1 polymer ?
#
loop_
_entity_poly.entity_id
_entity_poly.type
_entity_poly.pdbx_seq_one_letter_code
_entity_poly.pdbx_strand_id
1 'polypeptide(L)'
;MSQGHILKISHLEALVNGIFAIAMTILILDLRLPDGVPSSDLLKMLTSDMLRHLFVYIGSFIILGTLWIAMNFQWGLLERINRYYLWANVFYLMAICVVPFSASLVATYPRNYVSLSFYAINLLCASLGQLIISECAHVFNLNRDIYTPALRVAIVKRILVAPVFYISSLLIAHWSTVASFLLLIAPTIIYLVPGRVDKFD
;
A
#
# COMPACT_ATOMS: atom_id res chain seq x y z
N MET A 1 -33.59 1.80 -20.71
CA MET A 1 -34.06 1.15 -19.47
C MET A 1 -32.96 1.25 -18.42
N SER A 2 -33.29 1.85 -17.28
CA SER A 2 -32.37 2.29 -16.22
C SER A 2 -31.65 1.12 -15.53
N GLN A 3 -30.36 0.93 -15.83
CA GLN A 3 -29.46 0.10 -15.01
C GLN A 3 -28.82 0.92 -13.85
N GLY A 4 -29.49 1.98 -13.40
CA GLY A 4 -28.89 2.99 -12.50
C GLY A 4 -28.86 2.66 -11.01
N HIS A 5 -29.08 1.41 -10.56
CA HIS A 5 -29.30 1.15 -9.13
C HIS A 5 -28.64 -0.09 -8.49
N ILE A 6 -27.88 -0.90 -9.24
CA ILE A 6 -27.35 -2.16 -8.68
C ILE A 6 -26.02 -1.96 -7.94
N LEU A 7 -25.18 -1.03 -8.39
CA LEU A 7 -23.81 -0.87 -7.87
C LEU A 7 -23.64 0.50 -7.19
N LYS A 8 -23.53 0.50 -5.86
CA LYS A 8 -23.31 1.71 -5.05
C LYS A 8 -21.82 1.88 -4.72
N ILE A 9 -21.30 3.08 -4.96
CA ILE A 9 -19.94 3.49 -4.58
C ILE A 9 -19.69 3.27 -3.08
N SER A 10 -20.66 3.66 -2.24
CA SER A 10 -20.55 3.57 -0.78
C SER A 10 -20.33 2.15 -0.25
N HIS A 11 -20.86 1.13 -0.94
CA HIS A 11 -20.63 -0.27 -0.52
C HIS A 11 -19.17 -0.69 -0.78
N LEU A 12 -18.60 -0.29 -1.91
CA LEU A 12 -17.21 -0.58 -2.20
C LEU A 12 -16.27 0.23 -1.30
N GLU A 13 -16.60 1.49 -1.03
CA GLU A 13 -15.87 2.32 -0.07
C GLU A 13 -15.83 1.69 1.33
N ALA A 14 -16.97 1.22 1.83
CA ALA A 14 -17.04 0.52 3.12
C ALA A 14 -16.19 -0.77 3.14
N LEU A 15 -16.20 -1.54 2.05
CA LEU A 15 -15.38 -2.75 1.92
C LEU A 15 -13.87 -2.40 1.92
N VAL A 16 -13.47 -1.39 1.15
CA VAL A 16 -12.08 -0.92 1.08
C VAL A 16 -11.62 -0.47 2.46
N ASN A 17 -12.40 0.38 3.15
CA ASN A 17 -12.08 0.87 4.48
C ASN A 17 -11.96 -0.27 5.50
N GLY A 18 -12.89 -1.23 5.46
CA GLY A 18 -12.83 -2.41 6.33
C GLY A 18 -11.57 -3.25 6.12
N ILE A 19 -11.20 -3.52 4.86
CA ILE A 19 -10.00 -4.30 4.55
C ILE A 19 -8.72 -3.57 4.95
N PHE A 20 -8.62 -2.27 4.70
CA PHE A 20 -7.46 -1.49 5.15
C PHE A 20 -7.34 -1.50 6.68
N ALA A 21 -8.44 -1.30 7.40
CA ALA A 21 -8.45 -1.34 8.86
C ALA A 21 -8.00 -2.70 9.41
N ILE A 22 -8.47 -3.81 8.81
CA ILE A 22 -8.05 -5.16 9.19
C ILE A 22 -6.57 -5.38 8.85
N ALA A 23 -6.11 -5.04 7.64
CA ALA A 23 -4.71 -5.22 7.25
C ALA A 23 -3.75 -4.43 8.17
N MET A 24 -4.11 -3.18 8.50
CA MET A 24 -3.32 -2.34 9.42
C MET A 24 -3.28 -2.90 10.84
N THR A 25 -4.38 -3.45 11.34
CA THR A 25 -4.42 -4.03 12.70
C THR A 25 -3.73 -5.39 12.77
N ILE A 26 -3.74 -6.21 11.72
CA ILE A 26 -3.00 -7.48 11.69
C ILE A 26 -1.48 -7.24 11.83
N LEU A 27 -0.94 -6.14 11.30
CA LEU A 27 0.49 -5.84 11.40
C LEU A 27 1.01 -5.86 12.86
N ILE A 28 0.22 -5.41 13.85
CA ILE A 28 0.67 -5.39 15.24
C ILE A 28 0.79 -6.81 15.83
N LEU A 29 0.08 -7.79 15.29
CA LEU A 29 0.07 -9.16 15.80
C LEU A 29 1.40 -9.90 15.54
N ASP A 30 2.25 -9.34 14.68
CA ASP A 30 3.60 -9.85 14.41
C ASP A 30 4.64 -9.34 15.43
N LEU A 31 4.32 -8.30 16.19
CA LEU A 31 5.12 -7.84 17.32
C LEU A 31 4.92 -8.75 18.53
N ARG A 32 5.52 -9.93 18.48
CA ARG A 32 5.46 -10.93 19.54
C ARG A 32 6.69 -10.85 20.44
N LEU A 33 6.46 -11.10 21.73
CA LEU A 33 7.53 -11.29 22.69
C LEU A 33 8.05 -12.73 22.54
N PRO A 34 9.38 -12.96 22.50
CA PRO A 34 9.93 -14.31 22.57
C PRO A 34 9.51 -15.01 23.86
N ASP A 35 9.14 -16.28 23.76
CA ASP A 35 8.76 -17.08 24.93
C ASP A 35 9.96 -17.35 25.85
N GLY A 36 9.74 -17.28 27.16
CA GLY A 36 10.73 -17.73 28.16
C GLY A 36 11.87 -16.76 28.47
N VAL A 37 11.74 -15.46 28.12
CA VAL A 37 12.77 -14.45 28.46
C VAL A 37 12.70 -14.10 29.96
N PRO A 38 13.79 -14.31 30.73
CA PRO A 38 13.84 -13.89 32.12
C PRO A 38 13.81 -12.37 32.22
N SER A 39 13.18 -11.84 33.29
CA SER A 39 13.02 -10.40 33.50
C SER A 39 14.35 -9.62 33.51
N SER A 40 15.46 -10.27 33.86
CA SER A 40 16.81 -9.70 33.83
C SER A 40 17.32 -9.36 32.42
N ASP A 41 16.77 -9.98 31.38
CA ASP A 41 17.19 -9.76 29.99
C ASP A 41 16.17 -8.96 29.17
N LEU A 42 15.13 -8.40 29.81
CA LEU A 42 14.10 -7.58 29.16
C LEU A 42 14.70 -6.41 28.36
N LEU A 43 15.73 -5.75 28.91
CA LEU A 43 16.46 -4.65 28.26
C LEU A 43 17.23 -5.10 27.01
N LYS A 44 17.81 -6.31 27.03
CA LYS A 44 18.51 -6.87 25.85
C LYS A 44 17.52 -7.33 24.78
N MET A 45 16.37 -7.89 25.19
CA MET A 45 15.30 -8.28 24.28
C MET A 45 14.71 -7.06 23.55
N LEU A 46 14.57 -5.93 24.26
CA LEU A 46 14.08 -4.68 23.69
C LEU A 46 15.01 -4.05 22.65
N THR A 47 16.28 -4.44 22.52
CA THR A 47 17.30 -3.60 21.88
C THR A 47 17.79 -4.04 20.49
N SER A 48 17.35 -5.17 19.92
CA SER A 48 17.73 -5.49 18.52
C SER A 48 16.65 -6.13 17.66
N ASP A 49 16.07 -7.26 18.06
CA ASP A 49 15.07 -7.93 17.24
C ASP A 49 13.69 -7.26 17.38
N MET A 50 13.28 -6.89 18.59
CA MET A 50 12.00 -6.22 18.77
C MET A 50 11.96 -4.84 18.07
N LEU A 51 13.05 -4.07 18.13
CA LEU A 51 13.17 -2.80 17.38
C LEU A 51 13.06 -3.02 15.88
N ARG A 52 13.58 -4.13 15.36
CA ARG A 52 13.48 -4.45 13.93
C ARG A 52 12.05 -4.78 13.53
N HIS A 53 11.38 -5.66 14.28
CA HIS A 53 9.97 -5.96 14.05
C HIS A 53 9.12 -4.69 14.14
N LEU A 54 9.41 -3.82 15.10
CA LEU A 54 8.74 -2.53 15.26
C LEU A 54 8.98 -1.61 14.06
N PHE A 55 10.21 -1.56 13.54
CA PHE A 55 10.53 -0.74 12.37
C PHE A 55 9.82 -1.23 11.11
N VAL A 56 9.76 -2.55 10.89
CA VAL A 56 9.01 -3.14 9.78
C VAL A 56 7.51 -2.87 9.95
N TYR A 57 6.97 -3.05 11.16
CA TYR A 57 5.60 -2.71 11.50
C TYR A 57 5.26 -1.25 11.16
N ILE A 58 6.03 -0.28 11.67
CA ILE A 58 5.80 1.16 11.46
C ILE A 58 5.88 1.48 9.96
N GLY A 59 6.91 0.97 9.27
CA GLY A 59 7.08 1.18 7.83
C GLY A 59 5.89 0.65 7.03
N SER A 60 5.47 -0.60 7.28
CA SER A 60 4.33 -1.20 6.61
C SER A 60 3.00 -0.51 6.94
N PHE A 61 2.82 -0.03 8.17
CA PHE A 61 1.64 0.72 8.58
C PHE A 61 1.54 2.05 7.81
N ILE A 62 2.65 2.79 7.71
CA ILE A 62 2.72 4.04 6.95
C ILE A 62 2.50 3.78 5.45
N ILE A 63 3.04 2.69 4.90
CA ILE A 63 2.81 2.27 3.51
C ILE A 63 1.31 2.02 3.27
N LEU A 64 0.66 1.22 4.11
CA LEU A 64 -0.78 0.99 4.02
C LEU A 64 -1.58 2.29 4.17
N GLY A 65 -1.18 3.18 5.08
CA GLY A 65 -1.81 4.48 5.27
C GLY A 65 -1.72 5.35 4.02
N THR A 66 -0.55 5.38 3.39
CA THR A 66 -0.30 6.10 2.14
C THR A 66 -1.18 5.56 1.01
N LEU A 67 -1.22 4.24 0.85
CA LEU A 67 -2.06 3.55 -0.14
C LEU A 67 -3.56 3.82 0.09
N TRP A 68 -3.99 3.86 1.36
CA TRP A 68 -5.35 4.21 1.74
C TRP A 68 -5.68 5.67 1.41
N ILE A 69 -4.81 6.63 1.75
CA ILE A 69 -5.00 8.05 1.41
C ILE A 69 -5.10 8.23 -0.10
N ALA A 70 -4.19 7.61 -0.86
CA ALA A 70 -4.16 7.72 -2.31
C ALA A 70 -5.42 7.12 -2.95
N MET A 71 -5.95 6.03 -2.39
CA MET A 71 -7.23 5.47 -2.80
C MET A 71 -8.38 6.43 -2.48
N ASN A 72 -8.45 7.00 -1.27
CA ASN A 72 -9.48 7.98 -0.89
C ASN A 72 -9.51 9.20 -1.81
N PHE A 73 -8.34 9.69 -2.22
CA PHE A 73 -8.24 10.76 -3.20
C PHE A 73 -8.89 10.37 -4.54
N GLN A 74 -8.63 9.15 -5.04
CA GLN A 74 -9.24 8.66 -6.28
C GLN A 74 -10.77 8.51 -6.17
N TRP A 75 -11.28 8.14 -4.99
CA TRP A 75 -12.73 8.07 -4.72
C TRP A 75 -13.42 9.42 -4.82
N GLY A 76 -12.79 10.49 -4.34
CA GLY A 76 -13.32 11.86 -4.44
C GLY A 76 -13.57 12.31 -5.89
N LEU A 77 -12.84 11.73 -6.85
CA LEU A 77 -12.94 12.02 -8.27
C LEU A 77 -13.97 11.16 -8.99
N LEU A 78 -14.54 10.15 -8.35
CA LEU A 78 -15.41 9.16 -8.98
C LEU A 78 -16.89 9.60 -8.97
N GLU A 79 -17.59 9.42 -10.09
CA GLU A 79 -19.02 9.69 -10.25
C GLU A 79 -19.84 8.40 -10.25
N ARG A 80 -19.34 7.36 -10.92
CA ARG A 80 -20.02 6.08 -11.12
C ARG A 80 -19.04 4.92 -11.08
N ILE A 81 -19.54 3.71 -10.90
CA ILE A 81 -18.74 2.47 -10.94
C ILE A 81 -19.32 1.49 -11.94
N ASN A 82 -18.45 0.64 -12.50
CA ASN A 82 -18.83 -0.46 -13.35
C ASN A 82 -18.19 -1.77 -12.88
N ARG A 83 -18.57 -2.89 -13.50
CA ARG A 83 -18.08 -4.23 -13.14
C ARG A 83 -16.55 -4.37 -13.26
N TYR A 84 -15.92 -3.73 -14.25
CA TYR A 84 -14.48 -3.80 -14.46
C TYR A 84 -13.71 -3.07 -13.35
N TYR A 85 -14.20 -1.90 -12.95
CA TYR A 85 -13.67 -1.15 -11.80
C TYR A 85 -13.77 -1.95 -10.50
N LEU A 86 -14.87 -2.68 -10.29
CA LEU A 86 -15.01 -3.56 -9.13
C LEU A 86 -13.96 -4.68 -9.12
N TRP A 87 -13.73 -5.36 -10.24
CA TRP A 87 -12.70 -6.41 -10.32
C TRP A 87 -11.29 -5.87 -10.14
N ALA A 88 -10.99 -4.68 -10.66
CA ALA A 88 -9.73 -3.99 -10.39
C ALA A 88 -9.55 -3.72 -8.89
N ASN A 89 -10.61 -3.32 -8.18
CA ASN A 89 -10.59 -3.17 -6.73
C ASN A 89 -10.39 -4.50 -6.00
N VAL A 90 -11.03 -5.59 -6.44
CA VAL A 90 -10.81 -6.92 -5.85
C VAL A 90 -9.33 -7.34 -5.94
N PHE A 91 -8.70 -7.14 -7.11
CA PHE A 91 -7.27 -7.41 -7.29
C PHE A 91 -6.41 -6.54 -6.36
N TYR A 92 -6.68 -5.23 -6.30
CA TYR A 92 -5.98 -4.32 -5.41
C TYR A 92 -6.10 -4.74 -3.93
N LEU A 93 -7.33 -5.02 -3.48
CA LEU A 93 -7.61 -5.42 -2.11
C LEU A 93 -6.96 -6.76 -1.75
N MET A 94 -6.89 -7.70 -2.70
CA MET A 94 -6.14 -8.94 -2.52
C MET A 94 -4.66 -8.65 -2.23
N ALA A 95 -4.02 -7.74 -2.97
CA ALA A 95 -2.63 -7.34 -2.70
C ALA A 95 -2.50 -6.68 -1.31
N ILE A 96 -3.44 -5.80 -0.93
CA ILE A 96 -3.49 -5.19 0.41
C ILE A 96 -3.57 -6.25 1.51
N CYS A 97 -4.42 -7.27 1.37
CA CYS A 97 -4.54 -8.36 2.33
C CYS A 97 -3.25 -9.18 2.52
N VAL A 98 -2.38 -9.23 1.51
CA VAL A 98 -1.10 -9.95 1.58
C VAL A 98 -0.02 -9.13 2.28
N VAL A 99 -0.17 -7.79 2.37
CA VAL A 99 0.82 -6.88 2.96
C VAL A 99 1.26 -7.32 4.37
N PRO A 100 0.36 -7.62 5.32
CA PRO A 100 0.77 -7.97 6.67
C PRO A 100 1.64 -9.23 6.74
N PHE A 101 1.27 -10.25 5.95
CA PHE A 101 2.06 -11.48 5.83
C PHE A 101 3.45 -11.19 5.25
N SER A 102 3.52 -10.45 4.14
CA SER A 102 4.80 -10.13 3.51
C SER A 102 5.71 -9.25 4.40
N ALA A 103 5.13 -8.37 5.22
CA ALA A 103 5.86 -7.57 6.20
C ALA A 103 6.44 -8.46 7.31
N SER A 104 5.63 -9.37 7.86
CA SER A 104 6.07 -10.37 8.85
C SER A 104 7.23 -11.23 8.33
N LEU A 105 7.18 -11.62 7.05
CA LEU A 105 8.27 -12.36 6.41
C LEU A 105 9.58 -11.56 6.42
N VAL A 106 9.53 -10.24 6.19
CA VAL A 106 10.70 -9.34 6.21
C VAL A 106 11.21 -9.13 7.64
N ALA A 107 10.30 -8.97 8.60
CA ALA A 107 10.66 -8.83 10.01
C ALA A 107 11.40 -10.09 10.51
N THR A 108 10.91 -11.27 10.14
CA THR A 108 11.48 -12.57 10.52
C THR A 108 12.80 -12.89 9.80
N TYR A 109 12.89 -12.56 8.50
CA TYR A 109 14.06 -12.89 7.66
C TYR A 109 14.69 -11.64 6.99
N PRO A 110 15.18 -10.66 7.76
CA PRO A 110 15.57 -9.34 7.25
C PRO A 110 16.86 -9.32 6.41
N ARG A 111 17.65 -10.41 6.48
CA ARG A 111 18.86 -10.60 5.66
C ARG A 111 18.63 -11.52 4.48
N ASN A 112 17.43 -12.08 4.33
CA ASN A 112 17.11 -12.95 3.22
C ASN A 112 16.50 -12.14 2.08
N TYR A 113 17.20 -12.08 0.94
CA TYR A 113 16.73 -11.32 -0.23
C TYR A 113 15.40 -11.83 -0.78
N VAL A 114 15.06 -13.12 -0.61
CA VAL A 114 13.78 -13.71 -1.06
C VAL A 114 12.61 -13.09 -0.28
N SER A 115 12.80 -12.90 1.02
CA SER A 115 11.79 -12.27 1.88
C SER A 115 11.49 -10.84 1.45
N LEU A 116 12.54 -10.03 1.25
CA LEU A 116 12.38 -8.66 0.76
C LEU A 116 11.83 -8.61 -0.66
N SER A 117 12.23 -9.54 -1.54
CA SER A 117 11.71 -9.60 -2.90
C SER A 117 10.23 -9.92 -2.91
N PHE A 118 9.77 -10.84 -2.06
CA PHE A 118 8.35 -11.14 -1.91
C PHE A 118 7.57 -9.91 -1.44
N TYR A 119 8.10 -9.16 -0.47
CA TYR A 119 7.47 -7.93 0.00
C TYR A 119 7.41 -6.84 -1.08
N ALA A 120 8.52 -6.64 -1.81
CA ALA A 120 8.58 -5.68 -2.89
C ALA A 120 7.63 -6.04 -4.06
N ILE A 121 7.53 -7.33 -4.43
CA ILE A 121 6.55 -7.80 -5.43
C ILE A 121 5.13 -7.56 -4.96
N ASN A 122 4.82 -7.83 -3.69
CA ASN A 122 3.48 -7.59 -3.16
C ASN A 122 3.11 -6.10 -3.21
N LEU A 123 4.02 -5.21 -2.79
CA LEU A 123 3.80 -3.76 -2.90
C LEU A 123 3.73 -3.29 -4.35
N LEU A 124 4.49 -3.91 -5.27
CA LEU A 124 4.39 -3.67 -6.70
C LEU A 124 2.99 -4.05 -7.21
N CYS A 125 2.47 -5.22 -6.86
CA CYS A 125 1.10 -5.63 -7.19
C CYS A 125 0.05 -4.65 -6.65
N ALA A 126 0.21 -4.15 -5.42
CA ALA A 126 -0.68 -3.13 -4.87
C ALA A 126 -0.61 -1.83 -5.69
N SER A 127 0.59 -1.34 -6.01
CA SER A 127 0.76 -0.13 -6.82
C SER A 127 0.22 -0.27 -8.26
N LEU A 128 0.39 -1.45 -8.87
CA LEU A 128 -0.21 -1.76 -10.17
C LEU A 128 -1.74 -1.83 -10.07
N GLY A 129 -2.28 -2.42 -9.01
CA GLY A 129 -3.72 -2.43 -8.76
C GLY A 129 -4.29 -1.02 -8.69
N GLN A 130 -3.62 -0.11 -8.00
CA GLN A 130 -4.02 1.30 -7.95
C GLN A 130 -3.96 2.00 -9.31
N LEU A 131 -2.94 1.70 -10.12
CA LEU A 131 -2.83 2.22 -11.48
C LEU A 131 -3.97 1.68 -12.37
N ILE A 132 -4.25 0.37 -12.30
CA ILE A 132 -5.34 -0.26 -13.05
C ILE A 132 -6.68 0.39 -12.68
N ILE A 133 -6.92 0.66 -11.40
CA ILE A 133 -8.13 1.36 -10.93
C ILE A 133 -8.22 2.77 -11.55
N SER A 134 -7.12 3.53 -11.53
CA SER A 134 -7.04 4.86 -12.13
C SER A 134 -7.34 4.83 -13.64
N GLU A 135 -6.74 3.88 -14.36
CA GLU A 135 -6.92 3.76 -15.81
C GLU A 135 -8.30 3.21 -16.16
N CYS A 136 -8.86 2.27 -15.39
CA CYS A 136 -10.25 1.84 -15.55
C CYS A 136 -11.22 3.02 -15.38
N ALA A 137 -11.01 3.87 -14.37
CA ALA A 137 -11.85 5.03 -14.16
C ALA A 137 -11.78 6.01 -15.34
N HIS A 138 -10.60 6.18 -15.93
CA HIS A 138 -10.40 7.02 -17.11
C HIS A 138 -11.03 6.41 -18.38
N VAL A 139 -10.67 5.18 -18.73
CA VAL A 139 -11.08 4.50 -19.98
C VAL A 139 -12.60 4.35 -20.06
N PHE A 140 -13.26 4.08 -18.93
CA PHE A 140 -14.71 3.94 -18.88
C PHE A 140 -15.44 5.25 -18.54
N ASN A 141 -14.74 6.38 -18.50
CA ASN A 141 -15.30 7.70 -18.16
C ASN A 141 -16.12 7.65 -16.87
N LEU A 142 -15.54 7.13 -15.79
CA LEU A 142 -16.21 6.96 -14.49
C LEU A 142 -16.00 8.16 -13.55
N ASN A 143 -15.05 9.03 -13.89
CA ASN A 143 -14.71 10.21 -13.09
C ASN A 143 -15.69 11.36 -13.32
N ARG A 144 -15.80 12.24 -12.32
CA ARG A 144 -16.55 13.51 -12.37
C ARG A 144 -15.90 14.49 -13.34
N ASP A 145 -16.66 15.52 -13.74
CA ASP A 145 -16.20 16.56 -14.68
C ASP A 145 -14.98 17.36 -14.22
N ILE A 146 -14.70 17.38 -12.91
CA ILE A 146 -13.47 17.98 -12.35
C ILE A 146 -12.19 17.26 -12.81
N TYR A 147 -12.31 16.03 -13.34
CA TYR A 147 -11.21 15.23 -13.83
C TYR A 147 -10.70 15.73 -15.19
N THR A 148 -9.68 16.60 -15.13
CA THR A 148 -9.04 17.16 -16.33
C THR A 148 -7.84 16.31 -16.81
N PRO A 149 -7.43 16.42 -18.09
CA PRO A 149 -6.21 15.75 -18.59
C PRO A 149 -4.94 16.14 -17.81
N ALA A 150 -4.85 17.38 -17.34
CA ALA A 150 -3.74 17.83 -16.51
C ALA A 150 -3.73 17.12 -15.15
N LEU A 151 -4.90 16.98 -14.52
CA LEU A 151 -5.06 16.23 -13.27
C LEU A 151 -4.73 14.74 -13.46
N ARG A 152 -5.16 14.13 -14.57
CA ARG A 152 -4.78 12.75 -14.94
C ARG A 152 -3.27 12.56 -14.95
N VAL A 153 -2.54 13.41 -15.66
CA VAL A 153 -1.08 13.30 -15.74
C VAL A 153 -0.43 13.45 -14.37
N ALA A 154 -0.94 14.36 -13.52
CA ALA A 154 -0.44 14.55 -12.17
C ALA A 154 -0.68 13.30 -11.29
N ILE A 155 -1.88 12.71 -11.35
CA ILE A 155 -2.24 11.48 -10.63
C ILE A 155 -1.38 10.30 -11.09
N VAL A 156 -1.30 10.04 -12.40
CA VAL A 156 -0.53 8.91 -12.94
C VAL A 156 0.94 9.04 -12.60
N LYS A 157 1.52 10.25 -12.72
CA LYS A 157 2.92 10.48 -12.32
C LYS A 157 3.13 10.21 -10.83
N ARG A 158 2.20 10.62 -9.96
CA ARG A 158 2.27 10.37 -8.51
C ARG A 158 2.19 8.87 -8.20
N ILE A 159 1.28 8.14 -8.85
CA ILE A 159 1.13 6.68 -8.70
C ILE A 159 2.39 5.94 -9.16
N LEU A 160 2.99 6.36 -10.26
CA LEU A 160 4.17 5.70 -10.84
C LEU A 160 5.46 5.86 -10.02
N VAL A 161 5.52 6.78 -9.05
CA VAL A 161 6.68 6.90 -8.16
C VAL A 161 6.93 5.58 -7.41
N ALA A 162 5.91 5.04 -6.74
CA ALA A 162 6.07 3.84 -5.92
C ALA A 162 6.56 2.59 -6.69
N PRO A 163 5.98 2.21 -7.85
CA PRO A 163 6.50 1.12 -8.68
C PRO A 163 7.98 1.24 -9.04
N VAL A 164 8.47 2.45 -9.36
CA VAL A 164 9.88 2.67 -9.71
C VAL A 164 10.78 2.34 -8.51
N PHE A 165 10.40 2.77 -7.31
CA PHE A 165 11.12 2.45 -6.08
C PHE A 165 11.04 0.95 -5.74
N TYR A 166 9.89 0.30 -5.91
CA TYR A 166 9.72 -1.12 -5.64
C TYR A 166 10.51 -2.01 -6.60
N ILE A 167 10.55 -1.67 -7.90
CA ILE A 167 11.39 -2.36 -8.89
C ILE A 167 12.88 -2.15 -8.55
N SER A 168 13.27 -0.92 -8.20
CA SER A 168 14.65 -0.64 -7.80
C SER A 168 15.05 -1.42 -6.54
N SER A 169 14.12 -1.55 -5.58
CA SER A 169 14.30 -2.36 -4.38
C SER A 169 14.49 -3.84 -4.71
N LEU A 170 13.70 -4.39 -5.64
CA LEU A 170 13.85 -5.78 -6.11
C LEU A 170 15.24 -6.06 -6.68
N LEU A 171 15.75 -5.15 -7.49
CA LEU A 171 17.08 -5.27 -8.06
C LEU A 171 18.13 -5.22 -6.94
N ILE A 172 18.04 -4.26 -6.03
CA ILE A 172 19.03 -4.02 -4.97
C ILE A 172 19.02 -5.09 -3.86
N ALA A 173 17.92 -5.82 -3.68
CA ALA A 173 17.71 -6.76 -2.57
C ALA A 173 18.81 -7.82 -2.44
N HIS A 174 19.43 -8.24 -3.55
CA HIS A 174 20.49 -9.23 -3.54
C HIS A 174 21.81 -8.70 -2.94
N TRP A 175 22.11 -7.41 -3.14
CA TRP A 175 23.36 -6.80 -2.68
C TRP A 175 23.24 -6.16 -1.29
N SER A 176 22.09 -5.56 -0.97
CA SER A 176 21.87 -4.92 0.32
C SER A 176 20.40 -4.93 0.70
N THR A 177 20.06 -5.75 1.69
CA THR A 177 18.69 -5.80 2.21
C THR A 177 18.29 -4.50 2.91
N VAL A 178 19.24 -3.82 3.56
CA VAL A 178 18.99 -2.51 4.19
C VAL A 178 18.63 -1.46 3.14
N ALA A 179 19.40 -1.37 2.05
CA ALA A 179 19.12 -0.41 0.98
C ALA A 179 17.79 -0.72 0.28
N SER A 180 17.51 -2.00 0.04
CA SER A 180 16.23 -2.47 -0.51
C SER A 180 15.05 -2.06 0.39
N PHE A 181 15.15 -2.26 1.70
CA PHE A 181 14.10 -1.87 2.64
C PHE A 181 13.88 -0.35 2.68
N LEU A 182 14.95 0.45 2.67
CA LEU A 182 14.84 1.91 2.60
C LEU A 182 14.14 2.39 1.31
N LEU A 183 14.41 1.73 0.18
CA LEU A 183 13.71 2.03 -1.08
C LEU A 183 12.22 1.69 -1.03
N LEU A 184 11.80 0.69 -0.25
CA LEU A 184 10.37 0.37 -0.07
C LEU A 184 9.62 1.46 0.72
N ILE A 185 10.30 2.12 1.66
CA ILE A 185 9.69 3.19 2.49
C ILE A 185 9.80 4.55 1.81
N ALA A 186 10.87 4.82 1.05
CA ALA A 186 11.09 6.10 0.38
C ALA A 186 9.85 6.71 -0.32
N PRO A 187 9.03 5.98 -1.12
CA PRO A 187 7.88 6.57 -1.79
C PRO A 187 6.80 7.09 -0.83
N THR A 188 6.67 6.54 0.38
CA THR A 188 5.68 7.03 1.36
C THR A 188 6.10 8.37 1.95
N ILE A 189 7.39 8.53 2.24
CA ILE A 189 7.96 9.79 2.71
C ILE A 189 7.80 10.88 1.65
N ILE A 190 8.01 10.54 0.38
CA ILE A 190 7.79 11.46 -0.74
C ILE A 190 6.31 11.82 -0.87
N TYR A 191 5.40 10.84 -0.70
CA TYR A 191 3.97 11.07 -0.80
C TYR A 191 3.41 11.98 0.32
N LEU A 192 4.01 11.93 1.52
CA LEU A 192 3.69 12.78 2.67
C LEU A 192 4.01 14.26 2.41
N VAL A 193 4.96 14.57 1.52
CA VAL A 193 5.25 15.94 1.13
C VAL A 193 4.19 16.43 0.15
N PRO A 194 3.51 17.57 0.41
CA PRO A 194 2.40 18.01 -0.41
C PRO A 194 2.82 18.21 -1.87
N GLY A 195 2.09 17.54 -2.75
CA GLY A 195 2.34 17.48 -4.19
C GLY A 195 1.47 18.46 -4.98
N ARG A 196 1.72 18.54 -6.29
CA ARG A 196 0.91 19.39 -7.20
C ARG A 196 -0.57 18.97 -7.28
N VAL A 197 -0.89 17.74 -6.87
CA VAL A 197 -2.25 17.20 -6.84
C VAL A 197 -3.06 17.81 -5.70
N ASP A 198 -2.41 18.16 -4.59
CA ASP A 198 -3.05 18.72 -3.38
C ASP A 198 -3.42 20.21 -3.57
N LYS A 199 -3.17 20.78 -4.75
CA LYS A 199 -3.67 22.11 -5.16
C LYS A 199 -5.11 22.06 -5.70
N PHE A 200 -5.65 20.86 -5.90
CA PHE A 200 -6.99 20.63 -6.41
C PHE A 200 -7.94 20.08 -5.33
N ASP A 201 -7.47 19.94 -4.08
CA ASP A 201 -8.29 19.75 -2.87
C ASP A 201 -8.81 21.11 -2.37
#